data_AF-A0A6F9A5K9-F1
#
_entry.id   AF-A0A6F9A5K9-F1
#
_cell.length_a   1.000
_cell.length_b   1.000
_cell.length_c   1.000
_cell.angle_alpha   90.00
_cell.angle_beta   90.00
_cell.angle_gamma   90.00
#
_symmetry.space_group_name_H-M   'P 1'
#
loop_
_entity.id
_entity.type
_entity.pdbx_description
1 polymer ?
#
loop_
_entity_poly.entity_id
_entity_poly.type
_entity_poly.pdbx_seq_one_letter_code
_entity_poly.pdbx_strand_id
1 'polypeptide(L)'
;MVLGKVKTLAVCFDYLNDNNVPVYSGGDSVSGRVIIEVTGEVRVKTLNITARGVAKVRWTESRNAGANTAYTQNYTEEVEYLNHSDTLIGEERDEDSPEEALTVLNTGLHEFAFSFLLPQMPLATSFEGKHGSVRYWVRAELYRPWLLPFKVKKEFTVFEHIDINTPLLLVRTVEYTHRYTHTHKYTNTHACTHISHTHMLTVFVTFLCIGPSSWH
;
A
#
# COMPACT_ATOMS: atom_id res chain seq x y z
N MET A 1 -8.06 28.91 31.58
CA MET A 1 -7.27 27.80 31.00
C MET A 1 -7.26 27.99 29.50
N VAL A 2 -6.08 28.05 28.87
CA VAL A 2 -5.96 28.12 27.41
C VAL A 2 -6.24 26.73 26.86
N LEU A 3 -7.21 26.60 25.96
CA LEU A 3 -7.54 25.33 25.33
C LEU A 3 -6.34 24.83 24.53
N GLY A 4 -5.88 23.61 24.80
CA GLY A 4 -4.75 23.07 24.09
C GLY A 4 -5.05 22.77 22.62
N LYS A 5 -4.06 22.91 21.75
CA LYS A 5 -4.14 22.67 20.31
C LYS A 5 -2.95 21.88 19.83
N VAL A 6 -3.18 20.93 18.92
CA VAL A 6 -2.14 20.28 18.13
C VAL A 6 -1.72 21.22 17.01
N LYS A 7 -0.46 21.66 17.04
CA LYS A 7 0.15 22.47 15.97
C LYS A 7 0.65 21.58 14.83
N THR A 8 1.34 20.51 15.18
CA THR A 8 2.05 19.65 14.24
C THR A 8 1.78 18.20 14.57
N LEU A 9 1.54 17.39 13.54
CA LEU A 9 1.55 15.93 13.59
C LEU A 9 2.36 15.48 12.37
N ALA A 10 3.41 14.69 12.56
CA ALA A 10 4.27 14.24 11.47
C ALA A 10 4.79 12.82 11.72
N VAL A 11 5.10 12.10 10.64
CA VAL A 11 5.83 10.83 10.68
C VAL A 11 7.22 11.08 10.09
N CYS A 12 8.25 10.74 10.86
CA CYS A 12 9.65 10.82 10.48
C CYS A 12 10.26 9.43 10.51
N PHE A 13 11.00 9.04 9.48
CA PHE A 13 11.74 7.79 9.47
C PHE A 13 13.15 7.99 10.02
N ASP A 14 13.68 6.98 10.71
CA ASP A 14 15.05 6.95 11.19
C ASP A 14 15.97 6.57 10.03
N TYR A 15 16.20 7.51 9.12
CA TYR A 15 17.08 7.32 7.98
C TYR A 15 18.17 8.38 7.97
N LEU A 16 19.41 7.95 7.77
CA LEU A 16 20.62 8.76 7.97
C LEU A 16 20.84 9.86 6.91
N ASN A 17 19.99 9.97 5.89
CA ASN A 17 20.17 10.90 4.79
C ASN A 17 18.90 11.74 4.58
N ASP A 18 18.87 12.94 5.16
CA ASP A 18 17.72 13.86 5.20
C ASP A 18 17.15 14.26 3.82
N ASN A 19 17.89 14.02 2.73
CA ASN A 19 17.51 14.48 1.39
C ASN A 19 16.85 13.39 0.51
N ASN A 20 16.86 12.12 0.91
CA ASN A 20 16.29 11.03 0.11
C ASN A 20 15.18 10.28 0.88
N VAL A 21 14.17 9.83 0.13
CA VAL A 21 13.17 8.88 0.65
C VAL A 21 13.89 7.58 1.03
N PRO A 22 13.67 7.04 2.24
CA PRO A 22 14.33 5.80 2.65
C PRO A 22 13.91 4.64 1.73
N VAL A 23 14.89 3.81 1.39
CA VAL A 23 14.72 2.62 0.53
C VAL A 23 14.91 1.38 1.40
N TYR A 24 13.97 0.45 1.29
CA TYR A 24 13.94 -0.81 2.03
C TYR A 24 13.71 -2.00 1.09
N SER A 25 13.95 -3.22 1.57
CA SER A 25 13.67 -4.49 0.90
C SER A 25 12.97 -5.47 1.84
N GLY A 26 12.50 -6.61 1.32
CA GLY A 26 11.91 -7.68 2.15
C GLY A 26 12.78 -8.04 3.36
N GLY A 27 12.16 -8.12 4.55
CA GLY A 27 12.85 -8.42 5.81
C GLY A 27 13.51 -7.23 6.53
N ASP A 28 13.62 -6.05 5.90
CA ASP A 28 14.19 -4.87 6.56
C ASP A 28 13.33 -4.38 7.74
N SER A 29 13.99 -3.76 8.72
CA SER A 29 13.32 -3.05 9.80
C SER A 29 13.05 -1.59 9.41
N VAL A 30 11.78 -1.21 9.38
CA VAL A 30 11.36 0.19 9.18
C VAL A 30 11.12 0.80 10.56
N SER A 31 11.91 1.80 10.91
CA SER A 31 11.85 2.51 12.19
C SER A 31 11.70 4.02 12.01
N GLY A 32 11.13 4.67 13.01
CA GLY A 32 10.89 6.11 12.98
C GLY A 32 10.17 6.63 14.21
N ARG A 33 9.70 7.87 14.12
CA ARG A 33 8.97 8.58 15.18
C ARG A 33 7.72 9.27 14.64
N VAL A 34 6.66 9.27 15.42
CA VAL A 34 5.55 10.20 15.27
C VAL A 34 5.84 11.42 16.13
N ILE A 35 5.90 12.59 15.50
CA ILE A 35 6.18 13.88 16.16
C ILE A 35 4.86 14.62 16.35
N ILE A 36 4.58 15.04 17.58
CA ILE A 36 3.40 15.83 17.95
C ILE A 36 3.85 17.10 18.66
N GLU A 37 3.56 18.26 18.08
CA GLU A 37 3.75 19.55 18.76
C GLU A 37 2.40 20.07 19.24
N VAL A 38 2.29 20.38 20.53
CA VAL A 38 1.08 20.93 21.13
C VAL A 38 1.33 22.24 21.86
N THR A 39 0.35 23.14 21.83
CA THR A 39 0.28 24.32 22.71
C THR A 39 -0.82 24.12 23.72
N GLY A 40 -0.56 24.33 25.00
CA GLY A 40 -1.52 24.02 26.07
C GLY A 40 -1.66 22.51 26.30
N GLU A 41 -2.63 22.15 27.13
CA GLU A 41 -2.90 20.76 27.49
C GLU A 41 -3.85 20.11 26.46
N VAL A 42 -3.42 18.98 25.88
CA VAL A 42 -4.22 18.21 24.91
C VAL A 42 -4.45 16.80 25.44
N ARG A 43 -5.72 16.41 25.59
CA ARG A 43 -6.12 15.04 25.94
C ARG A 43 -6.18 14.16 24.69
N VAL A 44 -5.52 13.02 24.73
CA VAL A 44 -5.40 12.03 23.66
C VAL A 44 -6.01 10.71 24.12
N LYS A 45 -6.87 10.13 23.28
CA LYS A 45 -7.40 8.77 23.48
C LYS A 45 -6.36 7.76 23.05
N THR A 46 -6.07 7.74 21.76
CA THR A 46 -5.06 6.86 21.20
C THR A 46 -4.22 7.56 20.13
N LEU A 47 -3.00 7.08 19.95
CA LEU A 47 -2.16 7.40 18.81
C LEU A 47 -1.82 6.08 18.12
N ASN A 48 -2.35 5.89 16.91
CA ASN A 48 -2.18 4.64 16.19
C ASN A 48 -1.30 4.88 14.97
N ILE A 49 -0.52 3.87 14.61
CA ILE A 49 0.13 3.80 13.31
C ILE A 49 -0.40 2.62 12.51
N THR A 50 -0.48 2.79 11.19
CA THR A 50 -0.74 1.72 10.23
C THR A 50 0.26 1.82 9.10
N ALA A 51 1.13 0.83 8.96
CA ALA A 51 1.99 0.65 7.80
C ALA A 51 1.28 -0.22 6.77
N ARG A 52 1.19 0.26 5.53
CA ARG A 52 0.60 -0.49 4.42
C ARG A 52 1.48 -0.47 3.19
N GLY A 53 1.40 -1.55 2.42
CA GLY A 53 2.02 -1.71 1.11
C GLY A 53 0.99 -2.26 0.15
N VAL A 54 0.60 -1.49 -0.86
CA VAL A 54 -0.51 -1.86 -1.75
C VAL A 54 -0.12 -1.64 -3.20
N ALA A 55 -0.31 -2.67 -4.03
CA ALA A 55 -0.35 -2.53 -5.48
C ALA A 55 -1.78 -2.29 -5.93
N LYS A 56 -1.98 -1.31 -6.81
CA LYS A 56 -3.26 -0.95 -7.37
C LYS A 56 -3.16 -0.88 -8.88
N VAL A 57 -4.03 -1.60 -9.58
CA VAL A 57 -4.12 -1.57 -11.04
C VAL A 57 -5.43 -0.95 -11.49
N ARG A 58 -5.40 -0.27 -12.63
CA ARG A 58 -6.57 0.31 -13.29
C ARG A 58 -6.51 0.04 -14.78
N TRP A 59 -7.60 -0.50 -15.33
CA TRP A 59 -7.74 -0.69 -16.77
C TRP A 59 -9.17 -0.39 -17.21
N THR A 60 -9.34 -0.22 -18.51
CA THR A 60 -10.63 0.10 -19.13
C THR A 60 -10.93 -0.92 -20.22
N GLU A 61 -12.12 -1.50 -20.21
CA GLU A 61 -12.60 -2.38 -21.28
C GLU A 61 -13.71 -1.69 -22.04
N SER A 62 -13.54 -1.54 -23.36
CA SER A 62 -14.61 -1.10 -24.23
C SER A 62 -15.42 -2.31 -24.70
N ARG A 63 -16.73 -2.30 -24.46
CA ARG A 63 -17.66 -3.34 -24.91
C ARG A 63 -18.63 -2.75 -25.93
N ASN A 64 -18.82 -3.48 -27.02
CA ASN A 64 -19.82 -3.15 -28.04
C ASN A 64 -21.16 -3.77 -27.63
N ALA A 65 -22.17 -2.93 -27.39
CA ALA A 65 -23.53 -3.33 -27.04
C ALA A 65 -24.46 -3.28 -28.27
N GLY A 66 -24.01 -3.86 -29.39
CA GLY A 66 -24.77 -3.90 -30.65
C GLY A 66 -24.43 -2.76 -31.61
N ALA A 67 -25.37 -2.48 -32.53
CA ALA A 67 -25.08 -1.86 -33.83
C ALA A 67 -24.61 -0.38 -33.83
N ASN A 68 -24.54 0.31 -32.69
CA ASN A 68 -23.88 1.63 -32.63
C ASN A 68 -23.55 2.16 -31.22
N THR A 69 -23.51 1.30 -30.21
CA THR A 69 -23.27 1.72 -28.81
C THR A 69 -22.04 1.01 -28.25
N ALA A 70 -20.94 1.74 -28.16
CA ALA A 70 -19.77 1.32 -27.39
C ALA A 70 -19.87 1.96 -26.00
N TYR A 71 -19.74 1.16 -24.94
CA TYR A 71 -19.55 1.69 -23.58
C TYR A 71 -18.17 1.26 -23.05
N THR A 72 -17.55 2.14 -22.28
CA THR A 72 -16.26 1.86 -21.64
C THR A 72 -16.49 1.60 -20.17
N GLN A 73 -16.04 0.45 -19.68
CA GLN A 73 -16.11 0.06 -18.29
C GLN A 73 -14.73 0.17 -17.66
N ASN A 74 -14.64 0.87 -16.52
CA ASN A 74 -13.41 1.04 -15.77
C ASN A 74 -13.33 0.00 -14.66
N TYR A 75 -12.17 -0.61 -14.52
CA TYR A 75 -11.89 -1.63 -13.51
C TYR A 75 -10.72 -1.18 -12.63
N THR A 76 -10.71 -1.71 -11.41
CA THR A 76 -9.65 -1.47 -10.43
C THR A 76 -9.50 -2.71 -9.56
N GLU A 77 -8.26 -3.09 -9.30
CA GLU A 77 -7.93 -4.21 -8.42
C GLU A 77 -6.77 -3.80 -7.50
N GLU A 78 -6.75 -4.34 -6.29
CA GLU A 78 -5.75 -4.02 -5.26
C GLU A 78 -5.21 -5.30 -4.62
N VAL A 79 -3.92 -5.33 -4.37
CA VAL A 79 -3.22 -6.39 -3.62
C VAL A 79 -2.45 -5.76 -2.48
N GLU A 80 -2.62 -6.30 -1.28
CA GLU A 80 -1.91 -5.86 -0.09
C GLU A 80 -0.69 -6.75 0.17
N TYR A 81 0.49 -6.14 0.23
CA TYR A 81 1.77 -6.78 0.54
C TYR A 81 2.20 -6.57 1.99
N LEU A 82 1.76 -5.47 2.60
CA LEU A 82 2.06 -5.10 3.97
C LEU A 82 0.80 -4.55 4.62
N ASN A 83 0.51 -5.04 5.82
CA ASN A 83 -0.48 -4.50 6.73
C ASN A 83 -0.02 -4.73 8.15
N HIS A 84 0.54 -3.69 8.75
CA HIS A 84 0.99 -3.70 10.12
C HIS A 84 0.34 -2.52 10.84
N SER A 85 -0.17 -2.76 12.05
CA SER A 85 -0.76 -1.72 12.88
C SER A 85 -0.20 -1.82 14.29
N ASP A 86 -0.02 -0.67 14.92
CA ASP A 86 0.47 -0.56 16.29
C ASP A 86 -0.14 0.66 16.98
N THR A 87 -0.26 0.60 18.31
CA THR A 87 -0.81 1.69 19.14
C THR A 87 0.28 2.24 20.05
N LEU A 88 0.68 3.49 19.80
CA LEU A 88 1.79 4.17 20.48
C LEU A 88 1.35 4.90 21.76
N ILE A 89 0.07 5.25 21.87
CA ILE A 89 -0.54 5.85 23.06
C ILE A 89 -1.91 5.22 23.26
N GLY A 90 -2.25 4.92 24.52
CA GLY A 90 -3.52 4.34 24.90
C GLY A 90 -3.56 2.83 24.69
N GLU A 91 -4.64 2.21 25.14
CA GLU A 91 -4.91 0.78 24.89
C GLU A 91 -6.00 0.68 23.82
N GLU A 92 -5.91 -0.33 22.95
CA GLU A 92 -7.06 -0.71 22.13
C GLU A 92 -8.17 -1.17 23.07
N ARG A 93 -9.41 -0.69 22.82
CA ARG A 93 -10.55 -0.88 23.72
C ARG A 93 -10.69 -2.34 24.17
N ASP A 94 -10.54 -2.59 25.46
CA ASP A 94 -11.27 -3.68 26.11
C ASP A 94 -12.72 -3.24 26.26
N GLU A 95 -13.66 -3.99 25.68
CA GLU A 95 -15.12 -3.73 25.78
C GLU A 95 -15.59 -3.70 27.25
N ASP A 96 -14.82 -4.27 28.17
CA ASP A 96 -15.12 -4.39 29.60
C ASP A 96 -14.50 -3.28 30.48
N SER A 97 -13.79 -2.31 29.90
CA SER A 97 -13.17 -1.20 30.66
C SER A 97 -14.08 0.06 30.68
N PRO A 98 -14.66 0.45 31.83
CA PRO A 98 -15.55 1.61 31.92
C PRO A 98 -14.80 2.96 31.95
N GLU A 99 -13.48 2.97 32.13
CA GLU A 99 -12.67 4.18 32.17
C GLU A 99 -11.81 4.31 30.91
N GLU A 100 -12.16 5.24 30.02
CA GLU A 100 -11.28 5.64 28.91
C GLU A 100 -10.02 6.30 29.49
N ALA A 101 -8.92 5.55 29.58
CA ALA A 101 -7.62 6.10 29.97
C ALA A 101 -7.18 7.17 28.94
N LEU A 102 -7.23 8.44 29.35
CA LEU A 102 -6.80 9.56 28.51
C LEU A 102 -5.39 9.97 28.86
N THR A 103 -4.51 9.97 27.86
CA THR A 103 -3.16 10.51 28.00
C THR A 103 -3.19 12.03 27.82
N VAL A 104 -2.50 12.76 28.69
CA VAL A 104 -2.42 14.22 28.65
C VAL A 104 -1.07 14.65 28.09
N LEU A 105 -1.08 15.31 26.93
CA LEU A 105 0.11 15.94 26.35
C LEU A 105 0.18 17.41 26.79
N ASN A 106 1.22 17.74 27.54
CA ASN A 106 1.53 19.11 27.94
C ASN A 106 2.16 19.90 26.78
N THR A 107 2.16 21.23 26.88
CA THR A 107 2.82 22.11 25.89
C THR A 107 4.23 21.63 25.57
N GLY A 108 4.54 21.45 24.29
CA GLY A 108 5.86 21.03 23.84
C GLY A 108 5.82 20.10 22.63
N LEU A 109 6.99 19.53 22.34
CA LEU A 109 7.21 18.53 21.30
C LEU A 109 7.28 17.15 21.97
N HIS A 110 6.49 16.21 21.45
CA HIS A 110 6.42 14.83 21.92
C HIS A 110 6.78 13.90 20.77
N GLU A 111 7.58 12.88 21.06
CA GLU A 111 8.06 11.91 20.08
C GLU A 111 7.69 10.50 20.51
N PHE A 112 7.04 9.77 19.61
CA PHE A 112 6.62 8.38 19.84
C PHE A 112 7.30 7.49 18.82
N ALA A 113 8.27 6.69 19.26
CA ALA A 113 9.01 5.79 18.40
C ALA A 113 8.13 4.62 17.92
N PHE A 114 8.38 4.16 16.70
CA PHE A 114 7.80 2.93 16.15
C PHE A 114 8.87 2.13 15.40
N SER A 115 8.67 0.83 15.32
CA SER A 115 9.47 -0.06 14.47
C SER A 115 8.66 -1.28 14.08
N PHE A 116 8.80 -1.71 12.83
CA PHE A 116 8.20 -2.95 12.35
C PHE A 116 9.08 -3.59 11.29
N LEU A 117 8.98 -4.91 11.15
CA LEU A 117 9.68 -5.66 10.12
C LEU A 117 8.82 -5.72 8.87
N LEU A 118 9.44 -5.49 7.71
CA LEU A 118 8.85 -5.85 6.44
C LEU A 118 8.75 -7.37 6.33
N PRO A 119 7.71 -7.91 5.67
CA PRO A 119 7.60 -9.34 5.42
C PRO A 119 8.86 -9.90 4.77
N GLN A 120 9.23 -11.12 5.15
CA GLN A 120 10.37 -11.85 4.59
C GLN A 120 10.10 -12.40 3.17
N MET A 121 8.86 -12.28 2.68
CA MET A 121 8.50 -12.68 1.32
C MET A 121 8.87 -11.56 0.33
N PRO A 122 9.07 -11.89 -0.96
CA PRO A 122 9.31 -10.87 -1.98
C PRO A 122 8.21 -9.82 -2.01
N LEU A 123 8.60 -8.56 -1.84
CA LEU A 123 7.69 -7.41 -1.92
C LEU A 123 7.69 -6.83 -3.34
N ALA A 124 6.56 -6.27 -3.76
CA ALA A 124 6.52 -5.55 -5.03
C ALA A 124 7.33 -4.25 -4.93
N THR A 125 8.24 -4.01 -5.88
CA THR A 125 8.99 -2.75 -5.96
C THR A 125 8.04 -1.56 -6.14
N SER A 126 8.31 -0.47 -5.42
CA SER A 126 7.54 0.77 -5.49
C SER A 126 7.52 1.33 -6.92
N PHE A 127 6.34 1.71 -7.39
CA PHE A 127 6.13 2.06 -8.79
C PHE A 127 4.97 3.05 -8.96
N GLU A 128 5.09 3.96 -9.92
CA GLU A 128 4.01 4.82 -10.39
C GLU A 128 3.93 4.74 -11.91
N GLY A 129 2.75 4.46 -12.43
CA GLY A 129 2.52 4.40 -13.87
C GLY A 129 1.08 4.69 -14.26
N LYS A 130 0.85 4.77 -15.57
CA LYS A 130 -0.46 5.07 -16.15
C LYS A 130 -1.55 4.07 -15.73
N HIS A 131 -1.17 2.79 -15.63
CA HIS A 131 -2.09 1.66 -15.42
C HIS A 131 -2.12 1.17 -13.97
N GLY A 132 -1.36 1.79 -13.06
CA GLY A 132 -1.30 1.35 -11.69
C GLY A 132 -0.13 1.92 -10.90
N SER A 133 -0.09 1.58 -9.63
CA SER A 133 0.97 1.99 -8.72
C SER A 133 1.22 0.93 -7.65
N VAL A 134 2.41 0.95 -7.07
CA VAL A 134 2.78 0.19 -5.87
C VAL A 134 3.32 1.19 -4.87
N ARG A 135 2.64 1.34 -3.74
CA ARG A 135 2.98 2.35 -2.72
C ARG A 135 3.10 1.71 -1.35
N TYR A 136 4.10 2.15 -0.60
CA TYR A 136 4.29 1.81 0.80
C TYR A 136 4.28 3.08 1.65
N TRP A 137 3.62 3.02 2.81
CA TRP A 137 3.49 4.17 3.68
C TRP A 137 3.25 3.78 5.14
N VAL A 138 3.59 4.70 6.03
CA VAL A 138 3.10 4.72 7.42
C VAL A 138 2.09 5.85 7.55
N ARG A 139 0.93 5.53 8.11
CA ARG A 139 -0.11 6.49 8.48
C ARG A 139 -0.17 6.59 10.00
N ALA A 140 -0.10 7.80 10.56
CA ALA A 140 -0.36 8.05 11.97
C ALA A 140 -1.74 8.69 12.15
N GLU A 141 -2.50 8.23 13.13
CA GLU A 141 -3.86 8.68 13.44
C GLU A 141 -3.97 9.03 14.92
N LEU A 142 -4.14 10.31 15.22
CA LEU A 142 -4.29 10.84 16.57
C LEU A 142 -5.77 11.02 16.91
N TYR A 143 -6.26 10.23 17.85
CA TYR A 143 -7.64 10.28 18.33
C TYR A 143 -7.73 11.15 19.58
N ARG A 144 -8.64 12.13 19.56
CA ARG A 144 -8.89 13.03 20.70
C ARG A 144 -10.38 13.01 21.05
N PRO A 145 -10.75 13.22 22.32
CA PRO A 145 -12.16 13.26 22.71
C PRO A 145 -12.95 14.28 21.89
N TRP A 146 -14.13 13.86 21.41
CA TRP A 146 -15.10 14.73 20.72
C TRP A 146 -14.62 15.34 19.39
N LEU A 147 -13.46 14.92 18.89
CA LEU A 147 -12.87 15.42 17.65
C LEU A 147 -12.65 14.29 16.65
N LEU A 148 -12.70 14.63 15.37
CA LEU A 148 -12.29 13.70 14.31
C LEU A 148 -10.78 13.40 14.43
N PRO A 149 -10.36 12.19 14.03
CA PRO A 149 -8.95 11.81 14.10
C PRO A 149 -8.10 12.73 13.22
N PHE A 150 -6.97 13.21 13.76
CA PHE A 150 -5.98 13.93 12.97
C PHE A 150 -5.05 12.89 12.35
N LYS A 151 -5.03 12.82 11.00
CA LYS A 151 -4.29 11.81 10.25
C LYS A 151 -3.16 12.45 9.44
N VAL A 152 -2.00 11.80 9.42
CA VAL A 152 -0.91 12.11 8.50
C VAL A 152 -0.35 10.82 7.90
N LYS A 153 0.23 10.92 6.71
CA LYS A 153 0.76 9.78 5.97
C LYS A 153 2.13 10.15 5.41
N LYS A 154 3.11 9.25 5.56
CA LYS A 154 4.45 9.39 4.98
C LYS A 154 4.79 8.13 4.20
N GLU A 155 5.19 8.31 2.95
CA GLU A 155 5.57 7.22 2.04
C GLU A 155 7.05 6.85 2.23
N PHE A 156 7.37 5.58 2.04
CA PHE A 156 8.73 5.06 1.93
C PHE A 156 8.86 4.20 0.68
N THR A 157 10.08 3.97 0.22
CA THR A 157 10.34 3.21 -1.00
C THR A 157 10.73 1.78 -0.65
N VAL A 158 10.14 0.83 -1.36
CA VAL A 158 10.59 -0.57 -1.35
C VAL A 158 11.21 -0.88 -2.71
N PHE A 159 12.39 -1.49 -2.69
CA PHE A 159 13.10 -1.95 -3.87
C PHE A 159 13.50 -3.41 -3.66
N GLU A 160 12.91 -4.30 -4.44
CA GLU A 160 13.22 -5.73 -4.39
C GLU A 160 14.18 -6.10 -5.53
N HIS A 161 15.31 -6.72 -5.18
CA HIS A 161 16.24 -7.27 -6.16
C HIS A 161 15.68 -8.57 -6.73
N ILE A 162 15.24 -8.53 -7.98
CA ILE A 162 14.82 -9.73 -8.69
C ILE A 162 16.07 -10.54 -9.08
N ASP A 163 16.21 -11.76 -8.55
CA ASP A 163 17.16 -12.73 -9.10
C ASP A 163 16.58 -13.31 -10.40
N ILE A 164 17.15 -12.89 -11.52
CA ILE A 164 16.80 -13.34 -12.88
C ILE A 164 16.99 -14.85 -13.10
N ASN A 165 17.67 -15.54 -12.16
CA ASN A 165 17.84 -16.99 -12.20
C ASN A 165 16.74 -17.75 -11.42
N THR A 166 15.77 -17.04 -10.82
CA THR A 166 14.68 -17.69 -10.09
C THR A 166 13.77 -18.45 -11.06
N PRO A 167 13.54 -19.77 -10.87
CA PRO A 167 12.83 -20.60 -11.84
C PRO A 167 11.37 -20.17 -12.10
N LEU A 168 10.74 -19.41 -11.18
CA LEU A 168 9.41 -18.83 -11.36
C LEU A 168 9.33 -17.80 -12.50
N LEU A 169 10.43 -17.12 -12.82
CA LEU A 169 10.53 -16.18 -13.95
C LEU A 169 10.99 -16.86 -15.25
N LEU A 170 11.50 -18.09 -15.15
CA LEU A 170 11.89 -18.94 -16.27
C LEU A 170 10.74 -19.82 -16.78
N VAL A 171 9.61 -19.85 -16.08
CA VAL A 171 8.36 -20.43 -16.61
C VAL A 171 7.90 -19.53 -17.75
N ARG A 172 8.37 -19.82 -18.97
CA ARG A 172 7.61 -19.42 -20.16
C ARG A 172 6.19 -19.94 -19.95
N THR A 173 5.21 -19.07 -20.07
CA THR A 173 3.81 -19.45 -20.16
C THR A 173 3.61 -20.34 -21.40
N VAL A 174 3.93 -21.62 -21.30
CA VAL A 174 3.74 -22.60 -22.38
C VAL A 174 3.09 -23.86 -21.83
N GLU A 175 2.06 -23.73 -21.00
CA GLU A 175 1.27 -24.90 -20.62
C GLU A 175 -0.20 -24.57 -20.31
N TYR A 176 -0.81 -23.71 -21.13
CA TYR A 176 -2.28 -23.62 -21.20
C TYR A 176 -2.85 -23.62 -22.63
N THR A 177 -2.02 -23.83 -23.65
CA THR A 177 -2.45 -23.90 -25.07
C THR A 177 -2.56 -25.33 -25.62
N HIS A 178 -2.32 -26.35 -24.79
CA HIS A 178 -2.27 -27.75 -25.25
C HIS A 178 -3.53 -28.57 -24.89
N ARG A 179 -4.70 -27.94 -24.77
CA ARG A 179 -5.99 -28.65 -24.72
C ARG A 179 -7.06 -28.16 -25.70
N TYR A 180 -6.80 -27.13 -26.50
CA TYR A 180 -7.81 -26.56 -27.42
C TYR A 180 -7.43 -26.59 -28.91
N THR A 181 -6.33 -27.23 -29.30
CA THR A 181 -5.95 -27.36 -30.71
C THR A 181 -6.58 -28.54 -31.44
N HIS A 182 -7.47 -29.31 -30.78
CA HIS A 182 -8.16 -30.41 -31.43
C HIS A 182 -9.68 -30.24 -31.38
N THR A 183 -10.21 -29.17 -31.97
CA THR A 183 -11.44 -29.21 -32.79
C THR A 183 -11.77 -27.81 -33.32
N HIS A 184 -12.21 -27.75 -34.57
CA HIS A 184 -12.66 -26.58 -35.34
C HIS A 184 -11.60 -25.73 -36.06
N LYS A 185 -11.19 -26.30 -37.20
CA LYS A 185 -10.97 -25.53 -38.44
C LYS A 185 -12.26 -24.78 -38.80
N TYR A 186 -12.10 -23.51 -39.20
CA TYR A 186 -12.89 -22.68 -40.13
C TYR A 186 -13.09 -21.23 -39.62
N THR A 187 -12.67 -20.29 -40.47
CA THR A 187 -13.14 -18.91 -40.68
C THR A 187 -12.89 -17.81 -39.63
N ASN A 188 -12.03 -16.87 -40.05
CA ASN A 188 -12.15 -15.40 -39.98
C ASN A 188 -12.45 -14.66 -38.65
N THR A 189 -11.50 -13.77 -38.30
CA THR A 189 -11.70 -12.45 -37.66
C THR A 189 -12.38 -12.34 -36.29
N HIS A 190 -12.14 -13.23 -35.32
CA HIS A 190 -12.51 -12.95 -33.93
C HIS A 190 -11.55 -13.65 -32.95
N ALA A 191 -10.37 -13.07 -32.73
CA ALA A 191 -9.44 -13.55 -31.71
C ALA A 191 -8.94 -12.39 -30.85
N CYS A 192 -9.86 -11.60 -30.32
CA CYS A 192 -9.53 -10.57 -29.34
C CYS A 192 -10.73 -10.37 -28.44
N THR A 193 -10.85 -11.18 -27.38
CA THR A 193 -11.60 -10.91 -26.14
C THR A 193 -11.76 -12.21 -25.36
N HIS A 194 -10.77 -12.59 -24.57
CA HIS A 194 -10.99 -13.32 -23.33
C HIS A 194 -9.69 -13.34 -22.51
N ILE A 195 -9.33 -12.19 -21.95
CA ILE A 195 -8.37 -12.16 -20.84
C ILE A 195 -9.27 -12.18 -19.60
N SER A 196 -9.35 -13.34 -18.95
CA SER A 196 -10.15 -13.52 -17.74
C SER A 196 -9.59 -12.66 -16.59
N HIS A 197 -10.47 -12.27 -15.67
CA HIS A 197 -10.21 -11.49 -14.44
C HIS A 197 -8.92 -11.88 -13.69
N THR A 198 -8.53 -13.15 -13.70
CA THR A 198 -7.34 -13.69 -13.00
C THR A 198 -6.01 -13.42 -13.72
N HIS A 199 -6.05 -13.08 -15.01
CA HIS A 199 -4.85 -12.90 -15.83
C HIS A 199 -4.20 -11.53 -15.62
N MET A 200 -4.94 -10.44 -15.42
CA MET A 200 -4.33 -9.09 -15.37
C MET A 200 -3.56 -8.81 -14.07
N LEU A 201 -4.04 -9.27 -12.92
CA LEU A 201 -3.29 -9.15 -11.66
C LEU A 201 -2.02 -9.98 -11.70
N THR A 202 -2.13 -11.23 -12.16
CA THR A 202 -0.98 -12.13 -12.35
C THR A 202 0.02 -11.52 -13.33
N VAL A 203 -0.45 -10.97 -14.45
CA VAL A 203 0.39 -10.27 -15.43
C VAL A 203 1.02 -9.03 -14.80
N PHE A 204 0.29 -8.17 -14.10
CA PHE A 204 0.86 -6.95 -13.52
C PHE A 204 1.90 -7.25 -12.43
N VAL A 205 1.62 -8.22 -11.54
CA VAL A 205 2.58 -8.67 -10.51
C VAL A 205 3.79 -9.34 -11.16
N THR A 206 3.59 -10.20 -12.16
CA THR A 206 4.70 -10.83 -12.91
C THR A 206 5.54 -9.80 -13.66
N PHE A 207 4.93 -8.77 -14.25
CA PHE A 207 5.63 -7.70 -14.97
C PHE A 207 6.35 -6.72 -14.02
N LEU A 208 5.81 -6.45 -12.83
CA LEU A 208 6.53 -5.69 -11.79
C LEU A 208 7.72 -6.48 -11.24
N CYS A 209 7.63 -7.81 -11.20
CA CYS A 209 8.72 -8.71 -10.82
C CYS A 209 9.76 -8.95 -11.93
N ILE A 210 9.66 -8.36 -13.13
CA ILE A 210 10.64 -8.55 -14.24
C ILE A 210 11.43 -7.26 -14.54
N GLY A 211 11.11 -6.14 -13.89
CA GLY A 211 11.84 -4.88 -14.07
C GLY A 211 11.49 -4.15 -15.39
N PRO A 212 11.93 -2.88 -15.52
CA PRO A 212 11.38 -1.91 -16.49
C PRO A 212 11.74 -2.14 -17.96
N SER A 213 12.48 -3.20 -18.32
CA SER A 213 13.02 -3.41 -19.67
C SER A 213 12.02 -3.86 -20.74
N SER A 214 10.72 -3.98 -20.44
CA SER A 214 9.71 -4.46 -21.40
C SER A 214 8.62 -3.45 -21.79
N TRP A 215 8.82 -2.16 -21.50
CA TRP A 215 7.87 -1.09 -21.85
C TRP A 215 8.36 -0.31 -23.08
N HIS A 216 8.19 -0.88 -24.27
CA HIS A 216 8.23 -0.15 -25.55
C HIS A 216 7.02 -0.48 -26.42
#